data_AF-A0A931P814-F1
#
_entry.id   AF-A0A931P814-F1
#
_cell.length_a   1.000
_cell.length_b   1.000
_cell.length_c   1.000
_cell.angle_alpha   90.00
_cell.angle_beta   90.00
_cell.angle_gamma   90.00
#
_symmetry.space_group_name_H-M   'P 1'
#
loop_
_entity.id
_entity.type
_entity.pdbx_description
1 polymer ?
#
loop_
_entity_poly.entity_id
_entity_poly.type
_entity_poly.pdbx_seq_one_letter_code
_entity_poly.pdbx_strand_id
1 'polypeptide(L)'
;MQNDQNAISPQRSLELIQSMIDKAKDSLSHNRFYFLLWGWITFTAIIGQFLLKVVWQYPHHYYVWFLTFVGAGISIYYSSKQNRKRKVKTYVEESMSILWLGMGISFFVMCMLFVKMGWENCYPFFILMYGLGTFVSGRMLNFTPLVIGGMTNWALAITAIWFPFDFQMIFAAAAILFSYIIPGHLLKDASIKE
;
A
#
# COMPACT_ATOMS: atom_id res chain seq x y z
N MET A 1 -41.12 -18.65 32.57
CA MET A 1 -41.36 -18.05 31.25
C MET A 1 -40.18 -17.14 30.91
N GLN A 2 -39.13 -17.69 30.33
CA GLN A 2 -37.94 -16.96 29.89
C GLN A 2 -37.53 -17.62 28.58
N ASN A 3 -38.01 -17.12 27.44
CA ASN A 3 -37.48 -17.56 26.14
C ASN A 3 -37.81 -16.67 24.92
N ASP A 4 -38.02 -15.35 25.09
CA ASP A 4 -38.27 -14.45 23.95
C ASP A 4 -37.38 -13.18 23.92
N GLN A 5 -36.25 -13.17 24.64
CA GLN A 5 -35.31 -12.03 24.60
C GLN A 5 -34.24 -12.12 23.50
N ASN A 6 -34.21 -13.20 22.71
CA ASN A 6 -33.18 -13.42 21.67
C ASN A 6 -33.72 -13.48 20.23
N ALA A 7 -35.01 -13.26 20.00
CA ALA A 7 -35.54 -13.12 18.65
C ALA A 7 -35.20 -11.72 18.11
N ILE A 8 -34.07 -11.59 17.41
CA ILE A 8 -33.74 -10.37 16.68
C ILE A 8 -34.89 -10.11 15.69
N SER A 9 -35.58 -8.97 15.84
CA SER A 9 -36.68 -8.62 14.93
C SER A 9 -36.16 -8.58 13.49
N PRO A 10 -36.97 -8.96 12.48
CA PRO A 10 -36.54 -8.96 11.08
C PRO A 10 -35.93 -7.62 10.64
N GLN A 11 -36.47 -6.51 11.14
CA GLN A 11 -35.96 -5.16 10.90
C GLN A 11 -34.59 -4.96 11.54
N ARG A 12 -34.39 -5.44 12.77
CA ARG A 12 -33.09 -5.32 13.46
C ARG A 12 -32.02 -6.21 12.83
N SER A 13 -32.41 -7.38 12.30
CA SER A 13 -31.52 -8.24 11.52
C SER A 13 -31.10 -7.57 10.21
N LEU A 14 -32.05 -6.93 9.49
CA LEU A 14 -31.76 -6.17 8.28
C LEU A 14 -30.86 -4.96 8.56
N GLU A 15 -31.13 -4.18 9.61
CA GLU A 15 -30.27 -3.08 10.05
C GLU A 15 -28.86 -3.56 10.42
N LEU A 16 -28.75 -4.70 11.11
CA LEU A 16 -27.47 -5.30 11.46
C LEU A 16 -26.70 -5.69 10.19
N ILE A 17 -27.34 -6.39 9.26
CA ILE A 17 -26.74 -6.78 7.97
C ILE A 17 -26.26 -5.55 7.20
N GLN A 18 -27.11 -4.53 7.07
CA GLN A 18 -26.74 -3.27 6.40
C GLN A 18 -25.54 -2.60 7.09
N SER A 19 -25.53 -2.55 8.43
CA SER A 19 -24.40 -1.98 9.18
C SER A 19 -23.10 -2.77 9.03
N MET A 20 -23.18 -4.10 8.83
CA MET A 20 -22.03 -4.95 8.54
C MET A 20 -21.50 -4.71 7.12
N ILE A 21 -22.39 -4.61 6.13
CA ILE A 21 -22.05 -4.30 4.73
C ILE A 21 -21.40 -2.92 4.64
N ASP A 22 -22.00 -1.90 5.28
CA ASP A 22 -21.48 -0.53 5.26
C ASP A 22 -20.09 -0.43 5.93
N LYS A 23 -19.87 -1.15 7.04
CA LYS A 23 -18.56 -1.23 7.68
C LYS A 23 -17.51 -1.91 6.81
N ALA A 24 -17.88 -2.98 6.10
CA ALA A 24 -16.98 -3.69 5.18
C ALA A 24 -16.63 -2.81 3.97
N LYS A 25 -17.60 -2.09 3.39
CA LYS A 25 -17.37 -1.14 2.29
C LYS A 25 -16.47 0.02 2.72
N ASP A 26 -16.71 0.60 3.89
CA ASP A 26 -15.92 1.73 4.40
C ASP A 26 -14.46 1.32 4.71
N SER A 27 -14.23 0.14 5.30
CA SER A 27 -12.85 -0.36 5.56
C SER A 27 -12.07 -0.68 4.27
N LEU A 28 -12.71 -1.26 3.25
CA LEU A 28 -12.10 -1.49 1.93
C LEU A 28 -11.76 -0.16 1.23
N SER A 29 -12.69 0.80 1.27
CA SER A 29 -12.49 2.13 0.68
C SER A 29 -11.33 2.90 1.32
N HIS A 30 -11.15 2.74 2.64
CA HIS A 30 -10.07 3.35 3.40
C HIS A 30 -8.70 2.82 2.96
N ASN A 31 -8.55 1.50 2.87
CA ASN A 31 -7.30 0.88 2.43
C ASN A 31 -6.99 1.22 0.97
N ARG A 32 -8.01 1.23 0.10
CA ARG A 32 -7.88 1.65 -1.30
C ARG A 32 -7.25 3.04 -1.44
N PHE A 33 -7.67 4.00 -0.62
CA PHE A 33 -7.11 5.36 -0.67
C PHE A 33 -5.59 5.36 -0.48
N TYR A 34 -5.07 4.66 0.53
CA TYR A 34 -3.63 4.63 0.78
C TYR A 34 -2.86 3.89 -0.32
N PHE A 35 -3.37 2.76 -0.82
CA PHE A 35 -2.73 2.04 -1.93
C PHE A 35 -2.63 2.90 -3.19
N LEU A 36 -3.69 3.65 -3.53
CA LEU A 36 -3.65 4.52 -4.70
C LEU A 36 -2.77 5.76 -4.46
N LEU A 37 -2.86 6.39 -3.29
CA LEU A 37 -2.05 7.56 -2.96
C LEU A 37 -0.55 7.22 -3.02
N TRP A 38 -0.12 6.20 -2.28
CA TRP A 38 1.29 5.78 -2.26
C TRP A 38 1.71 5.16 -3.59
N GLY A 39 0.82 4.45 -4.28
CA GLY A 39 1.09 3.90 -5.60
C GLY A 39 1.44 4.99 -6.61
N TRP A 40 0.60 6.01 -6.74
CA TRP A 40 0.83 7.10 -7.69
C TRP A 40 2.02 8.00 -7.30
N ILE A 41 2.18 8.31 -6.02
CA ILE A 41 3.33 9.13 -5.55
C ILE A 41 4.64 8.40 -5.83
N THR A 42 4.75 7.13 -5.45
CA THR A 42 5.98 6.36 -5.64
C THR A 42 6.24 6.09 -7.12
N PHE A 43 5.21 5.75 -7.90
CA PHE A 43 5.36 5.53 -9.34
C PHE A 43 5.85 6.80 -10.06
N THR A 44 5.22 7.95 -9.79
CA THR A 44 5.65 9.22 -10.40
C THR A 44 7.03 9.65 -9.94
N ALA A 45 7.40 9.42 -8.68
CA ALA A 45 8.75 9.68 -8.18
C ALA A 45 9.80 8.81 -8.89
N ILE A 46 9.53 7.51 -9.07
CA ILE A 46 10.47 6.60 -9.76
C ILE A 46 10.62 6.99 -11.23
N ILE A 47 9.53 7.22 -11.95
CA ILE A 47 9.58 7.64 -13.35
C ILE A 47 10.28 9.00 -13.48
N GLY A 48 9.96 9.94 -12.59
CA GLY A 48 10.63 11.24 -12.53
C GLY A 48 12.13 11.11 -12.29
N GLN A 49 12.54 10.23 -11.36
CA GLN A 49 13.95 9.96 -11.10
C GLN A 49 14.64 9.38 -12.34
N PHE A 50 14.01 8.40 -12.99
CA PHE A 50 14.54 7.76 -14.17
C PHE A 50 14.75 8.76 -15.30
N LEU A 51 13.75 9.62 -15.58
CA LEU A 51 13.87 10.66 -16.61
C LEU A 51 14.96 11.69 -16.25
N LEU A 52 15.00 12.17 -15.01
CA LEU A 52 16.02 13.12 -14.57
C LEU A 52 17.43 12.54 -14.66
N LYS A 53 17.60 11.27 -14.30
CA LYS A 53 18.90 10.61 -14.34
C LYS A 53 19.33 10.23 -15.76
N VAL A 54 18.47 9.55 -16.52
CA VAL A 54 18.84 8.94 -17.80
C VAL A 54 18.74 9.94 -18.96
N VAL A 55 17.66 10.71 -19.02
CA VAL A 55 17.40 11.64 -20.14
C VAL A 55 18.10 12.97 -19.91
N TRP A 56 17.94 13.55 -18.72
CA TRP A 56 18.50 14.87 -18.40
C TRP A 56 19.89 14.83 -17.74
N GLN A 57 20.40 13.65 -17.37
CA GLN A 57 21.70 13.48 -16.70
C GLN A 57 21.88 14.41 -15.49
N TYR A 58 20.76 14.71 -14.82
CA TYR A 58 20.72 15.67 -13.72
C TYR A 58 21.29 15.04 -12.45
N PRO A 59 22.38 15.59 -11.87
CA PRO A 59 23.06 14.98 -10.72
C PRO A 59 22.17 14.83 -9.48
N HIS A 60 21.17 15.71 -9.33
CA HIS A 60 20.28 15.71 -8.17
C HIS A 60 18.92 15.05 -8.45
N HIS A 61 18.91 13.99 -9.27
CA HIS A 61 17.72 13.21 -9.60
C HIS A 61 16.95 12.69 -8.37
N TYR A 62 17.60 12.54 -7.22
CA TYR A 62 17.00 12.05 -5.97
C TYR A 62 16.02 13.03 -5.30
N TYR A 63 15.97 14.31 -5.69
CA TYR A 63 15.03 15.27 -5.12
C TYR A 63 13.56 14.97 -5.39
N VAL A 64 13.25 14.13 -6.37
CA VAL A 64 11.89 13.63 -6.61
C VAL A 64 11.29 12.90 -5.41
N TRP A 65 12.12 12.33 -4.54
CA TRP A 65 11.65 11.68 -3.32
C TRP A 65 11.06 12.65 -2.31
N PHE A 66 11.24 13.97 -2.46
CA PHE A 66 10.53 14.94 -1.64
C PHE A 66 9.00 14.84 -1.78
N LEU A 67 8.49 14.29 -2.89
CA LEU A 67 7.08 13.99 -3.07
C LEU A 67 6.54 13.04 -1.99
N THR A 68 7.38 12.18 -1.41
CA THR A 68 6.96 11.27 -0.33
C THR A 68 6.61 12.00 0.96
N PHE A 69 7.25 13.13 1.27
CA PHE A 69 6.86 13.95 2.43
C PHE A 69 5.48 14.57 2.24
N VAL A 70 5.16 14.98 1.01
CA VAL A 70 3.80 15.45 0.65
C VAL A 70 2.80 14.31 0.84
N GLY A 71 3.11 13.11 0.35
CA GLY A 71 2.29 11.91 0.53
C GLY A 71 2.07 11.52 2.00
N ALA A 72 3.11 11.61 2.82
CA ALA A 72 3.04 11.39 4.25
C ALA A 72 2.14 12.44 4.92
N GLY A 73 2.27 13.72 4.56
CA GLY A 73 1.41 14.80 5.05
C GLY A 73 -0.06 14.57 4.72
N ILE A 74 -0.37 14.20 3.46
CA ILE A 74 -1.73 13.85 3.03
C ILE A 74 -2.26 12.63 3.81
N SER A 75 -1.44 11.60 3.98
CA SER A 75 -1.80 10.38 4.71
C SER A 75 -2.14 10.68 6.17
N ILE A 76 -1.32 11.50 6.85
CA ILE A 76 -1.54 11.90 8.24
C ILE A 76 -2.80 12.76 8.38
N TYR A 77 -3.00 13.72 7.46
CA TYR A 77 -4.21 14.55 7.46
C TYR A 77 -5.48 13.70 7.28
N TYR A 78 -5.50 12.81 6.30
CA TYR A 78 -6.64 11.93 6.02
C TYR A 78 -6.90 10.96 7.18
N SER A 79 -5.83 10.35 7.72
CA SER A 79 -5.91 9.45 8.88
C SER A 79 -6.46 10.17 10.12
N SER A 80 -5.99 11.39 10.40
CA SER A 80 -6.44 12.20 11.54
C SER A 80 -7.91 12.59 11.41
N LYS A 81 -8.34 12.99 10.22
CA LYS A 81 -9.74 13.32 9.92
C LYS A 81 -10.66 12.10 10.11
N GLN A 82 -10.20 10.92 9.72
CA GLN A 82 -10.96 9.67 9.87
C GLN A 82 -10.99 9.17 11.32
N ASN A 83 -9.87 9.25 12.04
CA ASN A 83 -9.79 8.87 13.46
C ASN A 83 -10.70 9.75 14.34
N ARG A 84 -10.95 11.01 13.97
CA ARG A 84 -11.93 11.86 14.66
C ARG A 84 -13.39 11.40 14.45
N LYS A 85 -13.67 10.73 13.33
CA LYS A 85 -15.02 10.22 13.00
C LYS A 85 -15.26 8.79 13.51
N ARG A 86 -14.23 7.94 13.50
CA ARG A 86 -14.30 6.54 13.93
C ARG A 86 -13.58 6.37 15.27
N LYS A 87 -14.34 6.09 16.34
CA LYS A 87 -13.80 5.89 17.70
C LYS A 87 -13.13 4.53 17.92
N VAL A 88 -13.32 3.54 17.04
CA VAL A 88 -12.78 2.19 17.20
C VAL A 88 -12.24 1.70 15.86
N LYS A 89 -10.97 1.25 15.83
CA LYS A 89 -10.35 0.58 14.68
C LYS A 89 -10.71 -0.90 14.69
N THR A 90 -10.83 -1.49 13.51
CA THR A 90 -10.97 -2.96 13.41
C THR A 90 -9.61 -3.65 13.62
N TYR A 91 -9.63 -4.94 13.97
CA TYR A 91 -8.41 -5.74 14.09
C TYR A 91 -7.55 -5.72 12.80
N VAL A 92 -8.21 -5.74 11.63
CA VAL A 92 -7.53 -5.68 10.32
C VAL A 92 -6.87 -4.32 10.11
N GLU A 93 -7.54 -3.22 10.47
CA GLU A 93 -7.01 -1.86 10.35
C GLU A 93 -5.83 -1.62 11.31
N GLU A 94 -5.92 -2.12 12.54
CA GLU A 94 -4.83 -2.04 13.52
C GLU A 94 -3.61 -2.84 13.05
N SER A 95 -3.83 -4.08 12.64
CA SER A 95 -2.77 -4.94 12.10
C SER A 95 -2.12 -4.34 10.84
N MET A 96 -2.91 -3.70 9.95
CA MET A 96 -2.39 -2.95 8.80
C MET A 96 -1.52 -1.77 9.24
N SER A 97 -1.95 -1.02 10.24
CA SER A 97 -1.18 0.11 10.77
C SER A 97 0.16 -0.35 11.35
N ILE A 98 0.17 -1.46 12.09
CA ILE A 98 1.40 -2.03 12.67
C ILE A 98 2.33 -2.54 11.57
N LEU A 99 1.79 -3.24 10.57
CA LEU A 99 2.55 -3.71 9.41
C LEU A 99 3.25 -2.55 8.69
N TRP A 100 2.52 -1.48 8.36
CA TRP A 100 3.07 -0.32 7.65
C TRP A 100 4.04 0.49 8.49
N LEU A 101 3.83 0.57 9.82
CA LEU A 101 4.80 1.17 10.73
C LEU A 101 6.12 0.37 10.74
N GLY A 102 6.03 -0.96 10.88
CA GLY A 102 7.21 -1.83 10.82
C GLY A 102 7.95 -1.70 9.49
N MET A 103 7.22 -1.70 8.38
CA MET A 103 7.74 -1.44 7.04
C MET A 103 8.45 -0.09 6.93
N GLY A 104 7.85 0.98 7.46
CA GLY A 104 8.46 2.32 7.47
C GLY A 104 9.78 2.36 8.25
N ILE A 105 9.83 1.71 9.41
CA ILE A 105 11.06 1.57 10.20
C ILE A 105 12.11 0.77 9.41
N SER A 106 11.71 -0.35 8.79
CA SER A 106 12.60 -1.17 7.97
C SER A 106 13.17 -0.39 6.78
N PHE A 107 12.36 0.41 6.09
CA PHE A 107 12.84 1.28 5.01
C PHE A 107 13.83 2.33 5.51
N PHE A 108 13.55 2.95 6.66
CA PHE A 108 14.47 3.91 7.26
C PHE A 108 15.83 3.28 7.60
N VAL A 109 15.84 2.11 8.24
CA VAL A 109 17.06 1.37 8.55
C VAL A 109 17.78 0.96 7.26
N MET A 110 17.06 0.49 6.25
CA MET A 110 17.60 0.12 4.95
C MET A 110 18.29 1.29 4.25
N CYS A 111 17.70 2.49 4.27
CA CYS A 111 18.34 3.70 3.77
C CYS A 111 19.68 3.96 4.48
N MET A 112 19.74 3.80 5.81
CA MET A 112 20.99 3.96 6.57
C MET A 112 22.06 2.92 6.20
N LEU A 113 21.66 1.67 5.91
CA LEU A 113 22.58 0.64 5.45
C LEU A 113 23.17 0.96 4.07
N PHE A 114 22.35 1.45 3.12
CA PHE A 114 22.82 1.80 1.78
C PHE A 114 23.74 3.02 1.74
N VAL A 115 23.70 3.91 2.74
CA VAL A 115 24.71 4.96 2.88
C VAL A 115 26.12 4.37 3.02
N LYS A 116 26.27 3.20 3.64
CA LYS A 116 27.56 2.51 3.79
C LYS A 116 27.85 1.51 2.67
N MET A 117 26.83 0.78 2.19
CA MET A 117 26.98 -0.27 1.17
C MET A 117 26.99 0.26 -0.27
N GLY A 118 26.63 1.53 -0.48
CA GLY A 118 26.41 2.08 -1.82
C GLY A 118 25.00 1.80 -2.34
N TRP A 119 24.55 2.61 -3.29
CA TRP A 119 23.14 2.61 -3.74
C TRP A 119 22.88 1.72 -4.96
N GLU A 120 23.89 1.06 -5.51
CA GLU A 120 23.80 0.35 -6.81
C GLU A 120 22.70 -0.70 -6.89
N ASN A 121 22.35 -1.33 -5.77
CA ASN A 121 21.34 -2.39 -5.70
C ASN A 121 20.18 -2.04 -4.76
N CYS A 122 19.90 -0.77 -4.50
CA CYS A 122 18.90 -0.41 -3.50
C CYS A 122 17.46 -0.81 -3.91
N TYR A 123 17.11 -0.67 -5.19
CA TYR A 123 15.75 -0.92 -5.69
C TYR A 123 15.28 -2.37 -5.53
N PRO A 124 16.07 -3.42 -5.83
CA PRO A 124 15.71 -4.80 -5.53
C PRO A 124 15.24 -5.02 -4.07
N PHE A 125 15.93 -4.41 -3.09
CA PHE A 125 15.54 -4.52 -1.69
C PHE A 125 14.28 -3.71 -1.36
N PHE A 126 14.09 -2.54 -1.97
CA PHE A 126 12.83 -1.81 -1.86
C PHE A 126 11.67 -2.63 -2.43
N ILE A 127 11.82 -3.22 -3.62
CA ILE A 127 10.81 -4.06 -4.26
C ILE A 127 10.50 -5.28 -3.40
N LEU A 128 11.51 -5.93 -2.82
CA LEU A 128 11.36 -7.06 -1.90
C LEU A 128 10.46 -6.71 -0.70
N MET A 129 10.74 -5.57 -0.06
CA MET A 129 9.94 -5.07 1.06
C MET A 129 8.52 -4.72 0.61
N TYR A 130 8.36 -4.00 -0.51
CA TYR A 130 7.04 -3.71 -1.07
C TYR A 130 6.26 -5.00 -1.36
N GLY A 131 6.92 -6.04 -1.88
CA GLY A 131 6.33 -7.35 -2.10
C GLY A 131 5.79 -7.98 -0.83
N LEU A 132 6.56 -7.95 0.26
CA LEU A 132 6.13 -8.44 1.57
C LEU A 132 4.92 -7.66 2.11
N GLY A 133 5.01 -6.33 2.14
CA GLY A 133 3.91 -5.50 2.62
C GLY A 133 2.62 -5.72 1.83
N THR A 134 2.72 -5.75 0.50
CA THR A 134 1.58 -5.98 -0.40
C THR A 134 0.98 -7.37 -0.21
N PHE A 135 1.81 -8.41 -0.13
CA PHE A 135 1.35 -9.79 0.06
C PHE A 135 0.57 -9.94 1.37
N VAL A 136 1.15 -9.47 2.47
CA VAL A 136 0.51 -9.52 3.80
C VAL A 136 -0.78 -8.71 3.80
N SER A 137 -0.77 -7.50 3.22
CA SER A 137 -2.00 -6.71 3.03
C SER A 137 -3.07 -7.43 2.22
N GLY A 138 -2.69 -8.08 1.12
CA GLY A 138 -3.63 -8.86 0.31
C GLY A 138 -4.27 -10.00 1.09
N ARG A 139 -3.49 -10.71 1.92
CA ARG A 139 -4.01 -11.79 2.77
C ARG A 139 -4.93 -11.28 3.88
N MET A 140 -4.57 -10.18 4.53
CA MET A 140 -5.38 -9.59 5.60
C MET A 140 -6.69 -8.99 5.09
N LEU A 141 -6.69 -8.46 3.86
CA LEU A 141 -7.88 -7.92 3.20
C LEU A 141 -8.65 -8.99 2.40
N ASN A 142 -8.20 -10.25 2.40
CA ASN A 142 -8.74 -11.33 1.56
C ASN A 142 -8.87 -10.93 0.07
N PHE A 143 -7.91 -10.16 -0.43
CA PHE A 143 -7.94 -9.60 -1.77
C PHE A 143 -6.80 -10.16 -2.62
N THR A 144 -7.12 -11.20 -3.40
CA THR A 144 -6.18 -11.96 -4.23
C THR A 144 -5.32 -11.10 -5.18
N PRO A 145 -5.82 -10.02 -5.81
CA PRO A 145 -4.97 -9.19 -6.67
C PRO A 145 -3.76 -8.57 -5.95
N LEU A 146 -3.89 -8.18 -4.67
CA LEU A 146 -2.75 -7.72 -3.88
C LEU A 146 -1.75 -8.86 -3.58
N VAL A 147 -2.26 -10.08 -3.33
CA VAL A 147 -1.41 -11.27 -3.12
C VAL A 147 -0.58 -11.57 -4.36
N ILE A 148 -1.21 -11.57 -5.54
CA ILE A 148 -0.53 -11.75 -6.82
C ILE A 148 0.50 -10.64 -7.04
N GLY A 149 0.12 -9.37 -6.82
CA GLY A 149 1.05 -8.25 -6.93
C GLY A 149 2.28 -8.37 -6.01
N GLY A 150 2.10 -8.85 -4.78
CA GLY A 150 3.21 -9.13 -3.87
C GLY A 150 4.16 -10.23 -4.36
N MET A 151 3.61 -11.33 -4.88
CA MET A 151 4.41 -12.40 -5.49
C MET A 151 5.15 -11.93 -6.74
N THR A 152 4.50 -11.13 -7.59
CA THR A 152 5.11 -10.50 -8.76
C THR A 152 6.28 -9.60 -8.34
N ASN A 153 6.15 -8.83 -7.26
CA ASN A 153 7.25 -8.00 -6.77
C ASN A 153 8.47 -8.85 -6.36
N TRP A 154 8.29 -10.00 -5.71
CA TRP A 154 9.43 -10.86 -5.38
C TRP A 154 10.13 -11.41 -6.62
N ALA A 155 9.37 -11.82 -7.64
CA ALA A 155 9.95 -12.20 -8.93
C ALA A 155 10.74 -11.02 -9.55
N LEU A 156 10.15 -9.81 -9.56
CA LEU A 156 10.79 -8.60 -10.08
C LEU A 156 12.07 -8.25 -9.29
N ALA A 157 12.06 -8.37 -7.96
CA ALA A 157 13.21 -8.10 -7.10
C ALA A 157 14.39 -9.02 -7.42
N ILE A 158 14.11 -10.33 -7.57
CA ILE A 158 15.12 -11.32 -7.98
C ILE A 158 15.66 -10.94 -9.37
N THR A 159 14.79 -10.61 -10.32
CA THR A 159 15.25 -10.24 -11.67
C THR A 159 16.05 -8.96 -11.71
N ALA A 160 15.70 -7.96 -10.90
CA ALA A 160 16.29 -6.63 -10.95
C ALA A 160 17.78 -6.61 -10.55
N ILE A 161 18.23 -7.55 -9.71
CA ILE A 161 19.63 -7.57 -9.24
C ILE A 161 20.64 -7.83 -10.37
N TRP A 162 20.20 -8.44 -11.47
CA TRP A 162 21.05 -8.71 -12.64
C TRP A 162 21.15 -7.53 -13.60
N PHE A 163 20.47 -6.41 -13.31
CA PHE A 163 20.45 -5.25 -14.17
C PHE A 163 21.12 -4.03 -13.50
N PRO A 164 21.68 -3.11 -14.30
CA PRO A 164 22.20 -1.84 -13.80
C PRO A 164 21.13 -1.01 -13.08
N PHE A 165 21.56 -0.16 -12.15
CA PHE A 165 20.71 0.70 -11.32
C PHE A 165 19.60 1.44 -12.07
N ASP A 166 19.87 1.92 -13.29
CA ASP A 166 18.89 2.66 -14.08
C ASP A 166 17.71 1.79 -14.51
N PHE A 167 17.98 0.54 -14.90
CA PHE A 167 16.94 -0.42 -15.23
C PHE A 167 16.21 -0.90 -13.97
N GLN A 168 16.89 -0.99 -12.83
CA GLN A 168 16.25 -1.35 -11.56
C GLN A 168 15.12 -0.37 -11.19
N MET A 169 15.22 0.91 -11.58
CA MET A 169 14.12 1.87 -11.43
C MET A 169 12.87 1.44 -12.20
N ILE A 170 13.04 0.92 -13.43
CA ILE A 170 11.92 0.45 -14.25
C ILE A 170 11.26 -0.77 -13.59
N PHE A 171 12.06 -1.71 -13.07
CA PHE A 171 11.54 -2.82 -12.28
C PHE A 171 10.77 -2.34 -11.05
N ALA A 172 11.24 -1.29 -10.38
CA ALA A 172 10.54 -0.69 -9.23
C ALA A 172 9.22 -0.01 -9.65
N ALA A 173 9.20 0.69 -10.78
CA ALA A 173 7.96 1.27 -11.32
C ALA A 173 6.94 0.17 -11.68
N ALA A 174 7.40 -0.89 -12.35
CA ALA A 174 6.56 -2.06 -12.67
C ALA A 174 6.02 -2.73 -11.40
N ALA A 175 6.88 -2.91 -10.38
CA ALA A 175 6.48 -3.46 -9.09
C ALA A 175 5.34 -2.66 -8.47
N ILE A 176 5.47 -1.33 -8.37
CA ILE A 176 4.41 -0.46 -7.83
C ILE A 176 3.14 -0.51 -8.67
N LEU A 177 3.26 -0.58 -10.00
CA LEU A 177 2.10 -0.69 -10.88
C LEU A 177 1.29 -1.97 -10.60
N PHE A 178 1.95 -3.13 -10.50
CA PHE A 178 1.29 -4.43 -10.27
C PHE A 178 0.86 -4.65 -8.82
N SER A 179 1.56 -4.06 -7.86
CA SER A 179 1.27 -4.28 -6.43
C SER A 179 0.33 -3.24 -5.82
N TYR A 180 0.30 -2.00 -6.32
CA TYR A 180 -0.49 -0.92 -5.70
C TYR A 180 -1.56 -0.38 -6.63
N ILE A 181 -1.16 0.07 -7.83
CA ILE A 181 -2.05 0.83 -8.71
C ILE A 181 -3.14 -0.09 -9.27
N ILE A 182 -2.77 -1.19 -9.93
CA ILE A 182 -3.73 -2.13 -10.51
C ILE A 182 -4.66 -2.70 -9.42
N PRO A 183 -4.16 -3.29 -8.32
CA PRO A 183 -5.03 -3.80 -7.25
C PRO A 183 -5.89 -2.70 -6.60
N GLY A 184 -5.35 -1.49 -6.42
CA GLY A 184 -6.07 -0.34 -5.86
C GLY A 184 -7.23 0.13 -6.74
N HIS A 185 -7.12 0.03 -8.06
CA HIS A 185 -8.25 0.28 -8.96
C HIS A 185 -9.27 -0.86 -8.93
N LEU A 186 -8.82 -2.12 -8.90
CA LEU A 186 -9.69 -3.30 -8.81
C LEU A 186 -10.47 -3.39 -7.48
N LEU A 187 -9.92 -2.84 -6.40
CA LEU A 187 -10.60 -2.69 -5.12
C LEU A 187 -11.92 -1.88 -5.22
N LYS A 188 -12.07 -1.03 -6.26
CA LYS A 188 -13.32 -0.29 -6.54
C LYS A 188 -14.44 -1.21 -7.06
N ASP A 189 -14.09 -2.20 -7.87
CA ASP A 189 -15.09 -3.03 -8.55
C ASP A 189 -15.62 -4.13 -7.63
N ALA A 190 -14.83 -4.53 -6.63
CA ALA A 190 -15.27 -5.43 -5.57
C ALA A 190 -16.33 -4.81 -4.65
N SER A 191 -16.40 -3.47 -4.51
CA SER A 191 -17.42 -2.81 -3.69
C SER A 191 -18.73 -2.53 -4.43
N ILE A 192 -18.78 -2.76 -5.75
CA ILE A 192 -19.94 -2.49 -6.64
C ILE A 192 -20.62 -3.79 -7.11
N LYS A 193 -20.02 -4.96 -6.91
CA LYS A 193 -20.55 -6.26 -7.37
C LYS A 193 -21.55 -6.95 -6.42
N GLU A 194 -22.23 -6.20 -5.56
CA GLU A 194 -23.43 -6.67 -4.84
C GLU A 194 -24.68 -5.94 -5.32
#